data_AF-A0A133U8T0-F1
#
_entry.id   AF-A0A133U8T0-F1
#
_cell.length_a   1.000
_cell.length_b   1.000
_cell.length_c   1.000
_cell.angle_alpha   90.00
_cell.angle_beta   90.00
_cell.angle_gamma   90.00
#
_symmetry.space_group_name_H-M   'P 1'
#
loop_
_entity.id
_entity.type
_entity.pdbx_description
1 polymer ?
#
loop_
_entity_poly.entity_id
_entity_poly.type
_entity_poly.pdbx_seq_one_letter_code
_entity_poly.pdbx_strand_id
1 'polypeptide(L)'
;MLGIILAYYFFKGRAKTWYKEWKTEYESQIRKDAVDRSRAVLKGKVGEQFAPFFSAFDYEPSDARFIGSPVDYIIFEGHSEENPKGVTFADIKTGKNSKLNPMQRGFKRAVERGKVSWETIRLEDFDE
;
A
#
# COMPACT_ATOMS: atom_id res chain seq x y z
N MET A 1 -6.21 61.99 13.18
CA MET A 1 -4.98 61.25 13.56
C MET A 1 -5.28 60.14 14.56
N LEU A 2 -5.80 60.44 15.77
CA LEU A 2 -6.07 59.42 16.81
C LEU A 2 -7.04 58.30 16.40
N GLY A 3 -8.13 58.61 15.69
CA GLY A 3 -9.10 57.59 15.24
C GLY A 3 -8.52 56.57 14.26
N ILE A 4 -7.59 56.99 13.39
CA ILE A 4 -6.90 56.10 12.44
C ILE A 4 -5.96 55.15 13.18
N ILE A 5 -5.26 55.66 14.21
CA ILE A 5 -4.36 54.86 15.04
C ILE A 5 -5.16 53.80 15.82
N LEU A 6 -6.29 54.20 16.43
CA LEU A 6 -7.20 53.27 17.11
C LEU A 6 -7.76 52.20 16.16
N ALA A 7 -8.21 52.60 14.96
CA ALA A 7 -8.70 51.67 13.95
C ALA A 7 -7.62 50.69 13.49
N TYR A 8 -6.37 51.14 13.31
CA TYR A 8 -5.23 50.28 12.98
C TYR A 8 -4.96 49.24 14.07
N TYR A 9 -4.90 49.63 15.33
CA TYR A 9 -4.67 48.67 16.43
C TYR A 9 -5.83 47.68 16.58
N PHE A 10 -7.07 48.14 16.40
CA PHE A 10 -8.24 47.27 16.40
C PHE A 10 -8.19 46.24 15.26
N PHE A 11 -7.93 46.69 14.03
CA PHE A 11 -7.85 45.81 12.86
C PHE A 11 -6.67 44.84 12.95
N LYS A 12 -5.50 45.30 13.42
CA LYS A 12 -4.32 44.47 13.65
C LYS A 12 -4.55 43.38 14.69
N GLY A 13 -5.26 43.70 15.77
CA GLY A 13 -5.67 42.72 16.78
C GLY A 13 -6.57 41.64 16.17
N ARG A 14 -7.58 42.05 15.41
CA ARG A 14 -8.53 41.14 14.76
C ARG A 14 -7.88 40.26 13.69
N ALA A 15 -7.00 40.83 12.86
CA ALA A 15 -6.23 40.08 11.87
C ALA A 15 -5.31 39.03 12.51
N LYS A 16 -4.70 39.34 13.66
CA LYS A 16 -3.87 38.38 14.41
C LYS A 16 -4.69 37.23 14.97
N THR A 17 -5.90 37.49 15.47
CA THR A 17 -6.82 36.46 15.95
C THR A 17 -7.29 35.56 14.81
N TRP A 18 -7.76 36.16 13.71
CA TRP A 18 -8.18 35.41 12.52
C TRP A 18 -7.06 34.56 11.94
N TYR A 19 -5.83 35.09 11.87
CA TYR A 19 -4.68 34.33 11.41
C TYR A 19 -4.40 33.11 12.31
N LYS A 20 -4.50 33.27 13.63
CA LYS A 20 -4.32 32.16 14.58
C LYS A 20 -5.42 31.11 14.43
N GLU A 21 -6.68 31.54 14.39
CA GLU A 21 -7.84 30.64 14.22
C GLU A 21 -7.75 29.88 12.91
N TRP A 22 -7.50 30.58 11.79
CA TRP A 22 -7.31 29.97 10.49
C TRP A 22 -6.14 28.98 10.49
N LYS A 23 -5.00 29.35 11.09
CA LYS A 23 -3.83 28.47 11.17
C LYS A 23 -4.12 27.21 11.97
N THR A 24 -4.76 27.32 13.13
CA THR A 24 -5.12 26.18 13.97
C THR A 24 -6.12 25.26 13.27
N GLU A 25 -7.13 25.82 12.62
CA GLU A 25 -8.11 25.07 11.84
C GLU A 25 -7.44 24.34 10.67
N TYR A 26 -6.59 25.03 9.91
CA TYR A 26 -5.88 24.47 8.77
C TYR A 26 -4.88 23.37 9.17
N GLU A 27 -4.13 23.57 10.26
CA GLU A 27 -3.25 22.54 10.84
C GLU A 27 -4.04 21.31 11.31
N SER A 28 -5.24 21.51 11.88
CA SER A 28 -6.14 20.42 12.27
C SER A 28 -6.59 19.62 11.06
N GLN A 29 -6.99 20.28 9.98
CA GLN A 29 -7.39 19.64 8.71
C GLN A 29 -6.24 18.86 8.09
N ILE A 30 -5.04 19.45 7.97
CA ILE A 30 -3.85 18.75 7.45
C ILE A 30 -3.55 17.50 8.28
N ARG A 31 -3.61 17.60 9.61
CA ARG A 31 -3.34 16.46 10.50
C ARG A 31 -4.36 15.35 10.29
N LYS A 32 -5.64 15.69 10.18
CA LYS A 32 -6.72 14.73 9.93
C LYS A 32 -6.52 14.02 8.59
N ASP A 33 -6.28 14.78 7.52
CA ASP A 33 -6.03 14.24 6.19
C ASP A 33 -4.80 13.33 6.12
N ALA A 34 -3.74 13.65 6.88
CA ALA A 34 -2.55 12.82 6.95
C ALA A 34 -2.84 11.48 7.66
N VAL A 35 -3.60 11.51 8.75
CA VAL A 35 -4.02 10.30 9.49
C VAL A 35 -4.93 9.43 8.63
N ASP A 36 -5.90 10.00 7.93
CA ASP A 36 -6.84 9.24 7.09
C ASP A 36 -6.14 8.58 5.90
N ARG A 37 -5.21 9.29 5.24
CA ARG A 37 -4.36 8.70 4.18
C ARG A 37 -3.49 7.57 4.72
N SER A 38 -2.86 7.77 5.87
CA SER A 38 -2.03 6.74 6.51
C SER A 38 -2.85 5.48 6.84
N ARG A 39 -4.04 5.65 7.42
CA ARG A 39 -4.95 4.54 7.72
C ARG A 39 -5.38 3.77 6.47
N ALA A 40 -5.69 4.47 5.38
CA ALA A 40 -6.05 3.84 4.11
C ALA A 40 -4.89 2.98 3.56
N VAL A 41 -3.65 3.50 3.60
CA VAL A 41 -2.45 2.77 3.17
C VAL A 41 -2.19 1.56 4.06
N LEU A 42 -2.27 1.71 5.38
CA LEU A 42 -2.06 0.62 6.33
C LEU A 42 -3.09 -0.50 6.16
N LYS A 43 -4.37 -0.15 6.00
CA LYS A 43 -5.42 -1.13 5.70
C LYS A 43 -5.15 -1.88 4.41
N GLY A 44 -4.62 -1.20 3.38
CA GLY A 44 -4.26 -1.85 2.12
C GLY A 44 -3.15 -2.89 2.31
N LYS A 45 -2.06 -2.52 2.99
CA LYS A 45 -0.92 -3.41 3.28
C LYS A 45 -1.31 -4.62 4.15
N VAL A 46 -2.17 -4.41 5.14
CA VAL A 46 -2.70 -5.51 5.97
C VAL A 46 -3.62 -6.39 5.10
N GLY A 47 -4.52 -5.81 4.32
CA GLY A 47 -5.39 -6.57 3.42
C GLY A 47 -4.60 -7.40 2.40
N GLU A 48 -3.47 -6.90 1.92
CA GLU A 48 -2.52 -7.66 1.08
C GLU A 48 -1.99 -8.88 1.84
N GLN A 49 -1.46 -8.74 3.05
CA GLN A 49 -0.89 -9.87 3.81
C GLN A 49 -1.91 -10.92 4.29
N PHE A 50 -3.17 -10.53 4.43
CA PHE A 50 -4.26 -11.40 4.84
C PHE A 50 -5.14 -11.84 3.67
N ALA A 51 -4.72 -11.55 2.43
CA ALA A 51 -5.46 -11.90 1.21
C ALA A 51 -6.00 -13.34 1.19
N PRO A 52 -5.22 -14.36 1.63
CA PRO A 52 -5.67 -15.75 1.61
C PRO A 52 -6.90 -16.04 2.46
N PHE A 53 -7.24 -15.19 3.43
CA PHE A 53 -8.38 -15.41 4.34
C PHE A 53 -9.65 -14.70 3.89
N PHE A 54 -9.64 -13.98 2.77
CA PHE A 54 -10.82 -13.33 2.22
C PHE A 54 -11.49 -14.21 1.16
N SER A 55 -12.82 -14.10 1.04
CA SER A 55 -13.66 -14.91 0.15
C SER A 55 -13.35 -14.80 -1.35
N ALA A 56 -12.45 -13.89 -1.75
CA ALA A 56 -12.02 -13.71 -3.14
C ALA A 56 -10.76 -14.52 -3.48
N PHE A 57 -10.21 -15.27 -2.53
CA PHE A 57 -9.05 -16.11 -2.71
C PHE A 57 -9.50 -17.54 -3.01
N ASP A 58 -9.53 -17.91 -4.29
CA ASP A 58 -10.02 -19.21 -4.76
C ASP A 58 -9.02 -20.37 -4.54
N TYR A 59 -7.95 -20.13 -3.78
CA TYR A 59 -6.90 -21.11 -3.52
C TYR A 59 -6.86 -21.50 -2.04
N GLU A 60 -6.30 -22.67 -1.75
CA GLU A 60 -6.04 -23.11 -0.39
C GLU A 60 -5.03 -22.15 0.28
N PRO A 61 -5.35 -21.50 1.42
CA PRO A 61 -4.48 -20.53 2.05
C PRO A 61 -3.09 -21.07 2.42
N SER A 62 -3.02 -22.36 2.77
CA SER A 62 -1.76 -23.03 3.11
C SER A 62 -0.82 -23.26 1.90
N ASP A 63 -1.34 -23.13 0.67
CA ASP A 63 -0.56 -23.21 -0.59
C ASP A 63 0.01 -21.84 -1.01
N ALA A 64 -0.43 -20.76 -0.39
CA ALA A 64 0.00 -19.41 -0.71
C ALA A 64 1.25 -19.00 0.10
N ARG A 65 2.22 -18.35 -0.56
CA ARG A 65 3.40 -17.74 0.08
C ARG A 65 3.45 -16.26 -0.25
N PHE A 66 3.44 -15.43 0.80
CA PHE A 66 3.61 -13.99 0.66
C PHE A 66 5.09 -13.67 0.39
N ILE A 67 5.35 -12.91 -0.67
CA ILE A 67 6.66 -12.44 -1.10
C ILE A 67 6.76 -10.91 -0.99
N GLY A 68 5.69 -10.19 -1.34
CA GLY A 68 5.65 -8.72 -1.38
C GLY A 68 6.12 -8.13 -2.72
N SER A 69 6.88 -7.02 -2.72
CA SER A 69 7.29 -6.39 -3.99
C SER A 69 8.31 -7.25 -4.76
N PRO A 70 8.18 -7.42 -6.10
CA PRO A 70 7.24 -6.77 -7.01
C PRO A 70 5.94 -7.56 -7.31
N VAL A 71 5.73 -8.73 -6.69
CA VAL A 71 4.55 -9.61 -6.84
C VAL A 71 4.18 -10.18 -5.47
N ASP A 72 2.99 -9.85 -4.96
CA ASP A 72 2.66 -10.05 -3.54
C ASP A 72 2.67 -11.51 -3.09
N TYR A 73 2.20 -12.45 -3.93
CA TYR A 73 2.13 -13.88 -3.61
C TYR A 73 2.63 -14.76 -4.74
N ILE A 74 3.17 -15.92 -4.34
CA ILE A 74 3.28 -17.12 -5.17
C ILE A 74 2.38 -18.19 -4.55
N ILE A 75 1.51 -18.78 -5.36
CA ILE A 75 0.56 -19.81 -4.95
C ILE A 75 1.02 -21.13 -5.57
N PHE A 76 1.34 -22.11 -4.73
CA PHE A 76 1.77 -23.44 -5.13
C PHE A 76 0.59 -24.41 -5.03
N GLU A 77 -0.31 -24.36 -6.01
CA GLU A 77 -1.56 -25.11 -5.98
C GLU A 77 -1.32 -26.62 -5.81
N GLY A 78 -1.96 -27.23 -4.80
CA GLY A 78 -1.83 -28.64 -4.46
C GLY A 78 -0.59 -28.96 -3.62
N HIS A 79 0.13 -27.96 -3.10
CA HIS A 79 1.30 -28.17 -2.23
C HIS A 79 0.94 -28.87 -0.91
N SER A 80 -0.12 -28.41 -0.24
CA SER A 80 -0.65 -28.99 1.01
C SER A 80 -1.20 -30.41 0.84
N GLU A 81 -1.64 -30.76 -0.37
CA GLU A 81 -2.10 -32.10 -0.75
C GLU A 81 -0.96 -33.02 -1.24
N GLU A 82 0.30 -32.56 -1.22
CA GLU A 82 1.46 -33.26 -1.81
C GLU A 82 1.27 -33.62 -3.31
N ASN A 83 0.45 -32.86 -4.03
CA ASN A 83 0.12 -33.09 -5.42
C ASN A 83 0.19 -31.77 -6.22
N PRO A 84 1.38 -31.33 -6.66
CA PRO A 84 1.55 -30.04 -7.34
C PRO A 84 0.77 -29.94 -8.66
N LYS A 85 -0.14 -28.95 -8.76
CA LYS A 85 -1.00 -28.71 -9.93
C LYS A 85 -0.55 -27.50 -10.75
N GLY A 86 -0.01 -26.48 -10.09
CA GLY A 86 0.35 -25.23 -10.76
C GLY A 86 1.06 -24.23 -9.86
N VAL A 87 1.60 -23.19 -10.48
CA VAL A 87 2.20 -22.04 -9.79
C VAL A 87 1.58 -20.75 -10.33
N THR A 88 0.93 -19.99 -9.45
CA THR A 88 0.29 -18.71 -9.78
C THR A 88 1.02 -17.55 -9.10
N PHE A 89 1.38 -16.55 -9.89
CA PHE A 89 1.88 -15.26 -9.40
C PHE A 89 0.68 -14.32 -9.20
N ALA A 90 0.44 -13.90 -7.96
CA ALA A 90 -0.72 -13.09 -7.60
C ALA A 90 -0.28 -11.75 -7.00
N ASP A 91 -0.95 -10.69 -7.45
CA ASP A 91 -0.79 -9.33 -6.93
C ASP A 91 -2.13 -8.91 -6.32
N ILE A 92 -2.12 -8.52 -5.05
CA ILE A 92 -3.31 -8.25 -4.29
C ILE A 92 -3.60 -6.76 -4.33
N LYS A 93 -4.86 -6.44 -4.60
CA LYS A 93 -5.29 -5.08 -4.85
C LYS A 93 -6.53 -4.78 -4.01
N THR A 94 -6.34 -3.96 -2.98
CA THR A 94 -7.40 -3.57 -2.05
C THR A 94 -8.06 -2.26 -2.52
N GLY A 95 -9.34 -2.35 -2.90
CA GLY A 95 -10.16 -1.19 -3.28
C GLY A 95 -10.40 -1.01 -4.79
N LYS A 96 -11.55 -0.42 -5.13
CA LYS A 96 -12.11 -0.38 -6.51
C LYS A 96 -11.23 0.30 -7.56
N ASN A 97 -10.31 1.18 -7.17
CA ASN A 97 -9.46 1.96 -8.08
C ASN A 97 -7.99 1.54 -8.06
N SER A 98 -7.65 0.44 -7.38
CA SER A 98 -6.28 -0.04 -7.29
C SER A 98 -5.87 -0.70 -8.62
N LYS A 99 -4.68 -0.36 -9.12
CA LYS A 99 -4.16 -0.81 -10.43
C LYS A 99 -2.71 -1.29 -10.28
N LEU A 100 -2.29 -2.22 -11.14
CA LEU A 100 -0.90 -2.63 -11.23
C LEU A 100 -0.01 -1.44 -11.59
N ASN A 101 1.10 -1.27 -10.86
CA ASN A 101 2.13 -0.29 -11.19
C ASN A 101 2.93 -0.72 -12.46
N PRO A 102 3.77 0.15 -13.06
CA PRO A 102 4.52 -0.19 -14.28
C PRO A 102 5.37 -1.47 -14.17
N MET A 103 6.00 -1.70 -13.02
CA MET A 103 6.84 -2.86 -12.75
C MET A 103 6.02 -4.15 -12.67
N GLN A 104 4.93 -4.13 -11.89
CA GLN A 104 3.95 -5.21 -11.77
C GLN A 104 3.34 -5.59 -13.13
N ARG A 105 2.99 -4.60 -13.96
CA ARG A 105 2.54 -4.85 -15.34
C ARG A 105 3.61 -5.50 -16.20
N GLY A 106 4.88 -5.20 -15.97
CA GLY A 106 6.02 -5.83 -16.63
C GLY A 106 6.08 -7.32 -16.32
N PHE A 107 6.08 -7.68 -15.03
CA PHE A 107 6.11 -9.07 -14.59
C PHE A 107 4.86 -9.86 -15.02
N LYS A 108 3.66 -9.27 -14.91
CA LYS A 108 2.44 -9.89 -15.45
C LYS A 108 2.60 -10.28 -16.92
N ARG A 109 3.11 -9.37 -17.76
CA ARG A 109 3.36 -9.68 -19.18
C ARG A 109 4.44 -10.72 -19.40
N ALA A 110 5.47 -10.77 -18.55
CA ALA A 110 6.50 -11.79 -18.64
C ALA A 110 5.90 -13.18 -18.38
N VAL A 111 5.11 -13.32 -17.31
CA VAL A 111 4.38 -14.55 -16.97
C VAL A 111 3.41 -14.94 -18.09
N GLU A 112 2.57 -14.02 -18.56
CA GLU A 112 1.61 -14.28 -19.66
C GLU A 112 2.28 -14.68 -20.98
N ARG A 113 3.54 -14.30 -21.19
CA ARG A 113 4.34 -14.68 -22.37
C ARG A 113 5.18 -15.94 -22.14
N GLY A 114 4.97 -16.66 -21.03
CA GLY A 114 5.70 -17.87 -20.68
C GLY A 114 7.18 -17.63 -20.35
N LYS A 115 7.57 -16.40 -19.97
CA LYS A 115 8.94 -16.06 -19.54
C LYS A 115 9.15 -16.42 -18.07
N VAL A 116 8.89 -17.69 -17.74
CA VAL A 116 9.08 -18.28 -16.41
C VAL A 116 9.98 -19.50 -16.60
N SER A 117 11.02 -19.62 -15.79
CA SER A 117 12.00 -20.71 -15.86
C SER A 117 12.26 -21.29 -14.49
N TRP A 118 12.53 -22.60 -14.44
CA TRP A 118 13.02 -23.28 -13.26
C TRP A 118 14.54 -23.37 -13.31
N GLU A 119 15.21 -23.00 -12.22
CA GLU A 119 16.66 -23.15 -12.05
C GLU A 119 16.96 -23.66 -10.65
N THR A 120 17.92 -24.59 -10.53
CA THR A 120 18.41 -25.08 -9.25
C THR A 120 19.84 -24.57 -9.06
N ILE A 121 19.98 -23.50 -8.29
CA ILE A 121 21.28 -22.94 -7.93
C ILE A 121 21.76 -23.65 -6.66
N ARG A 122 22.92 -24.29 -6.75
CA ARG A 122 23.59 -24.91 -5.60
C ARG A 122 24.66 -23.93 -5.12
N LEU A 123 24.56 -23.50 -3.88
CA LEU A 123 25.64 -22.78 -3.21
C LEU A 123 26.59 -23.84 -2.63
N GLU A 124 27.89 -23.73 -2.89
CA GLU A 124 28.90 -24.51 -2.16
C GLU A 124 28.94 -23.99 -0.70
N ASP A 125 29.24 -24.88 0.24
CA ASP A 125 29.26 -24.54 1.67
C ASP A 125 30.25 -23.40 1.94
N PHE A 126 29.81 -22.39 2.70
CA PHE A 126 30.63 -21.26 3.14
C PHE A 126 31.56 -21.64 4.31
N ASP A 127 32.18 -22.82 4.26
CA ASP A 127 33.13 -23.26 5.29
C ASP A 127 34.51 -22.65 5.02
N GLU A 128 34.74 -21.43 5.53
CA GLU A 128 36.01 -20.91 6.08
C GLU A 128 35.77 -20.04 7.32
#